data_AF-A0AAI8MZ87-F1
#
_entry.id   AF-A0AAI8MZ87-F1
#
_cell.length_a   1.000
_cell.length_b   1.000
_cell.length_c   1.000
_cell.angle_alpha   90.00
_cell.angle_beta   90.00
_cell.angle_gamma   90.00
#
_symmetry.space_group_name_H-M   'P 1'
#
loop_
_entity.id
_entity.type
_entity.pdbx_description
1 polymer ?
#
loop_
_entity_poly.entity_id
_entity_poly.type
_entity_poly.pdbx_seq_one_letter_code
_entity_poly.pdbx_strand_id
1 'polypeptide(L)'
;MKFSKKLTDKVAELKAQKEKYIAQTEGMRVHNEKVSAELIAAEQDLAAAIEALAEDPSEENRSKEKEARRRAAELRLEVSGASERRSAIFRSKSAQINDMQTEILELARKEIVSNKTAKEDTALERIAAAKREYLEAVKAYHDLLIIDGQKKFYDLVDEIGANEVVAKENEPGFSIHQPIYTDRESGANKYGIIELEVFRAWNRGEIR
;
A
#
# COMPACT_ATOMS: atom_id res chain seq x y z
N MET A 1 -1.93 -3.14 13.20
CA MET A 1 -2.95 -4.17 12.89
C MET A 1 -2.24 -5.33 12.20
N LYS A 2 -2.62 -6.57 12.47
CA LYS A 2 -2.17 -7.73 11.68
C LYS A 2 -3.37 -8.22 10.86
N PHE A 3 -3.12 -8.59 9.60
CA PHE A 3 -4.13 -9.20 8.75
C PHE A 3 -4.52 -10.58 9.27
N SER A 4 -5.75 -11.01 8.97
CA SER A 4 -6.26 -12.30 9.39
C SER A 4 -5.45 -13.44 8.79
N LYS A 5 -5.46 -14.58 9.48
CA LYS A 5 -4.84 -15.82 8.98
C LYS A 5 -5.40 -16.21 7.61
N LYS A 6 -6.71 -16.01 7.38
CA LYS A 6 -7.36 -16.28 6.10
C LYS A 6 -6.75 -15.46 4.96
N LEU A 7 -6.52 -14.17 5.19
CA LEU A 7 -5.90 -13.28 4.20
C LEU A 7 -4.42 -13.63 3.97
N THR A 8 -3.67 -13.91 5.03
CA THR A 8 -2.26 -14.31 4.90
C THR A 8 -2.10 -15.64 4.16
N ASP A 9 -2.98 -16.61 4.43
CA ASP A 9 -2.97 -17.92 3.77
C ASP A 9 -3.27 -17.77 2.27
N LYS A 10 -4.24 -16.93 1.89
CA LYS A 10 -4.51 -16.64 0.47
C LYS A 10 -3.36 -15.93 -0.24
N VAL A 11 -2.67 -15.01 0.44
CA VAL A 11 -1.47 -14.38 -0.13
C VAL A 11 -0.37 -15.42 -0.36
N ALA A 12 -0.19 -16.38 0.56
CA ALA A 12 0.75 -17.47 0.39
C ALA A 12 0.36 -18.39 -0.78
N GLU A 13 -0.93 -18.72 -0.91
CA GLU A 13 -1.48 -19.50 -2.03
C GLU A 13 -1.22 -18.81 -3.38
N LEU A 14 -1.48 -17.51 -3.48
CA LEU A 14 -1.21 -16.72 -4.68
C LEU A 14 0.28 -16.76 -5.06
N LYS A 15 1.19 -16.64 -4.08
CA LYS A 15 2.64 -16.73 -4.33
C LYS A 15 3.02 -18.09 -4.87
N ALA A 16 2.57 -19.17 -4.23
CA ALA A 16 2.82 -20.54 -4.68
C ALA A 16 2.28 -20.79 -6.10
N GLN A 17 1.10 -20.26 -6.43
CA GLN A 17 0.55 -20.38 -7.78
C GLN A 17 1.38 -19.61 -8.82
N LYS A 18 1.87 -18.40 -8.49
CA LYS A 18 2.75 -17.64 -9.39
C LYS A 18 4.07 -18.36 -9.64
N GLU A 19 4.68 -18.92 -8.61
CA GLU A 19 5.91 -19.73 -8.74
C GLU A 19 5.68 -20.96 -9.62
N LYS A 20 4.57 -21.68 -9.38
CA LYS A 20 4.19 -22.83 -10.21
C LYS A 20 3.96 -22.44 -11.66
N TYR A 21 3.31 -21.30 -11.91
CA TYR A 21 3.10 -20.79 -13.26
C TYR A 21 4.42 -20.47 -13.96
N ILE A 22 5.34 -19.76 -13.29
CA ILE A 22 6.67 -19.46 -13.83
C ILE A 22 7.42 -20.74 -14.17
N ALA A 23 7.48 -21.71 -13.25
CA ALA A 23 8.14 -22.98 -13.47
C ALA A 23 7.53 -23.77 -14.65
N GLN A 24 6.20 -23.78 -14.78
CA GLN A 24 5.52 -24.41 -15.91
C GLN A 24 5.84 -23.73 -17.23
N THR A 25 5.83 -22.39 -17.27
CA THR A 25 6.16 -21.65 -18.49
C THR A 25 7.61 -21.84 -18.93
N GLU A 26 8.53 -21.92 -17.98
CA GLU A 26 9.94 -22.15 -18.26
C GLU A 26 10.19 -23.59 -18.74
N GLY A 27 9.58 -24.59 -18.08
CA GLY A 27 9.65 -25.98 -18.53
C GLY A 27 9.12 -26.17 -19.95
N MET A 28 7.99 -25.50 -20.28
CA MET A 28 7.47 -25.50 -21.65
C MET A 28 8.42 -24.81 -22.63
N ARG A 29 9.03 -23.68 -22.26
CA ARG A 29 9.99 -22.97 -23.12
C ARG A 29 11.14 -23.88 -23.50
N VAL A 30 11.78 -24.49 -22.52
CA VAL A 30 12.93 -25.39 -22.71
C VAL A 30 12.55 -26.61 -23.55
N HIS A 31 11.40 -27.23 -23.28
CA HIS A 31 10.93 -28.37 -24.07
C HIS A 31 10.65 -27.99 -25.52
N ASN A 32 9.98 -26.85 -25.75
CA ASN A 32 9.64 -26.38 -27.09
C ASN A 32 10.90 -26.01 -27.90
N GLU A 33 11.93 -25.44 -27.26
CA GLU A 33 13.22 -25.17 -27.89
C GLU A 33 13.90 -26.46 -28.35
N LYS A 34 13.86 -27.50 -27.51
CA LYS A 34 14.40 -28.82 -27.86
C LYS A 34 13.66 -29.44 -29.05
N VAL A 35 12.33 -29.46 -29.03
CA VAL A 35 11.51 -30.00 -30.13
C VAL A 35 11.73 -29.21 -31.42
N SER A 36 11.86 -27.88 -31.33
CA SER A 36 12.18 -27.05 -32.50
C SER A 36 13.55 -27.38 -33.09
N ALA A 37 14.56 -27.66 -32.27
CA ALA A 37 15.87 -28.09 -32.75
C ALA A 37 15.82 -29.49 -33.38
N GLU A 38 15.07 -30.42 -32.80
CA GLU A 38 14.84 -31.76 -33.36
C GLU A 38 14.11 -31.69 -34.72
N LEU A 39 13.15 -30.76 -34.86
CA LEU A 39 12.47 -30.54 -36.14
C LEU A 39 13.43 -30.08 -37.23
N ILE A 40 14.33 -29.14 -36.93
CA ILE A 40 15.33 -28.66 -37.90
C ILE A 40 16.20 -29.82 -38.39
N ALA A 41 16.67 -30.68 -37.48
CA ALA A 41 17.45 -31.86 -37.84
C ALA A 41 16.64 -32.85 -38.69
N ALA A 42 15.39 -33.14 -38.32
CA ALA A 42 14.52 -34.04 -39.07
C ALA A 42 14.16 -33.49 -40.48
N GLU A 43 14.06 -32.18 -40.64
CA GLU A 43 13.85 -31.54 -41.96
C GLU A 43 15.09 -31.63 -42.85
N GLN A 44 16.29 -31.54 -42.27
CA GLN A 44 17.55 -31.79 -42.99
C GLN A 44 17.67 -33.26 -43.42
N ASP A 45 17.37 -34.20 -42.51
CA ASP A 45 17.37 -35.64 -42.82
C ASP A 45 16.36 -35.97 -43.93
N LEU A 46 15.18 -35.34 -43.91
CA LEU A 46 14.18 -35.48 -44.96
C LEU A 46 14.69 -34.94 -46.31
N ALA A 47 15.33 -33.78 -46.34
CA ALA A 47 15.90 -33.23 -47.56
C ALA A 47 16.96 -34.18 -48.15
N ALA A 48 17.86 -34.70 -47.33
CA ALA A 48 18.88 -35.67 -47.74
C ALA A 48 18.25 -36.98 -48.26
N ALA A 49 17.20 -37.49 -47.60
CA ALA A 49 16.50 -38.69 -48.05
C ALA A 49 15.76 -38.50 -49.39
N ILE A 50 15.23 -37.29 -49.64
CA ILE A 50 14.63 -36.94 -50.93
C ILE A 50 15.69 -36.91 -52.04
N GLU A 51 16.85 -36.31 -51.78
CA GLU A 51 17.97 -36.28 -52.73
C GLU A 51 18.48 -37.69 -53.04
N ALA A 52 18.72 -38.51 -52.02
CA ALA A 52 19.17 -39.90 -52.20
C ALA A 52 18.17 -40.76 -53.01
N LEU A 53 16.86 -40.56 -52.81
CA LEU A 53 15.83 -41.25 -53.58
C LEU A 53 15.78 -40.76 -55.04
N ALA A 54 16.06 -39.49 -55.29
CA ALA A 54 16.13 -38.94 -56.65
C ALA A 54 17.35 -39.44 -57.42
N GLU A 55 18.47 -39.65 -56.73
CA GLU A 55 19.70 -40.24 -57.29
C GLU A 55 19.58 -41.75 -57.53
N ASP A 56 19.03 -42.50 -56.55
CA ASP A 56 18.79 -43.94 -56.65
C ASP A 56 17.36 -44.29 -56.18
N PRO A 57 16.44 -44.58 -57.11
CA PRO A 57 15.04 -44.90 -56.82
C PRO A 57 14.83 -46.34 -56.32
N SER A 58 15.70 -46.81 -55.40
CA SER A 58 15.61 -48.11 -54.76
C SER A 58 14.55 -48.15 -53.65
N GLU A 59 14.05 -49.35 -53.33
CA GLU A 59 13.01 -49.53 -52.31
C GLU A 59 13.52 -49.22 -50.89
N GLU A 60 14.84 -49.36 -50.67
CA GLU A 60 15.50 -48.94 -49.44
C GLU A 60 15.44 -47.43 -49.25
N ASN A 61 15.77 -46.65 -50.29
CA ASN A 61 15.71 -45.19 -50.25
C ASN A 61 14.26 -44.69 -50.11
N ARG A 62 13.29 -45.36 -50.73
CA ARG A 62 11.85 -45.06 -50.52
C ARG A 62 11.43 -45.25 -49.06
N SER A 63 11.92 -46.30 -48.42
CA SER A 63 11.61 -46.58 -47.01
C SER A 63 12.21 -45.53 -46.08
N LYS A 64 13.48 -45.14 -46.31
CA LYS A 64 14.17 -44.07 -45.57
C LYS A 64 13.47 -42.71 -45.71
N GLU A 65 13.07 -42.35 -46.93
CA GLU A 65 12.33 -41.13 -47.22
C GLU A 65 10.98 -41.10 -46.49
N LYS A 66 10.22 -42.19 -46.54
CA LYS A 66 8.94 -42.32 -45.84
C LYS A 66 9.08 -42.17 -44.32
N GLU A 67 10.11 -42.76 -43.73
CA GLU A 67 10.40 -42.63 -42.30
C GLU A 67 10.80 -41.20 -41.92
N ALA A 68 11.66 -40.55 -42.71
CA ALA A 68 12.03 -39.16 -42.52
C ALA A 68 10.82 -38.22 -42.64
N ARG A 69 9.92 -38.44 -43.63
CA ARG A 69 8.66 -37.69 -43.76
C ARG A 69 7.77 -37.84 -42.54
N ARG A 70 7.63 -39.07 -42.04
CA ARG A 70 6.83 -39.36 -40.84
C ARG A 70 7.37 -38.60 -39.64
N ARG A 71 8.68 -38.69 -39.39
CA ARG A 71 9.33 -38.02 -38.25
C ARG A 71 9.21 -36.50 -38.33
N ALA A 72 9.44 -35.90 -39.51
CA ALA A 72 9.28 -34.47 -39.71
C ALA A 72 7.81 -34.02 -39.51
N ALA A 73 6.83 -34.81 -39.98
CA ALA A 73 5.42 -34.51 -39.79
C ALA A 73 4.99 -34.57 -38.32
N GLU A 74 5.43 -35.59 -37.58
CA GLU A 74 5.19 -35.71 -36.13
C GLU A 74 5.77 -34.51 -35.36
N LEU A 75 7.00 -34.10 -35.66
CA LEU A 75 7.65 -32.95 -35.01
C LEU A 75 6.99 -31.60 -35.38
N ARG A 76 6.52 -31.43 -36.63
CA ARG A 76 5.75 -30.22 -37.03
C ARG A 76 4.45 -30.10 -36.25
N LEU A 77 3.74 -31.21 -36.06
CA LEU A 77 2.54 -31.26 -35.22
C LEU A 77 2.86 -30.90 -33.77
N GLU A 78 3.95 -31.42 -33.22
CA GLU A 78 4.34 -31.14 -31.84
C GLU A 78 4.72 -29.66 -31.62
N VAL A 79 5.45 -29.04 -32.55
CA VAL A 79 5.77 -27.60 -32.51
C VAL A 79 4.50 -26.75 -32.63
N SER A 80 3.55 -27.13 -33.49
CA SER A 80 2.27 -26.44 -33.61
C SER A 80 1.45 -26.54 -32.31
N GLY A 81 1.32 -27.74 -31.75
CA GLY A 81 0.62 -27.98 -30.50
C GLY A 81 1.26 -27.28 -29.29
N ALA A 82 2.57 -27.07 -29.31
CA ALA A 82 3.29 -26.34 -28.27
C ALA A 82 2.80 -24.89 -28.09
N SER A 83 2.54 -24.18 -29.20
CA SER A 83 2.01 -22.81 -29.17
C SER A 83 0.60 -22.75 -28.56
N GLU A 84 -0.25 -23.71 -28.91
CA GLU A 84 -1.60 -23.83 -28.39
C GLU A 84 -1.62 -24.12 -26.88
N ARG A 85 -0.80 -25.08 -26.42
CA ARG A 85 -0.65 -25.41 -25.00
C ARG A 85 -0.17 -24.21 -24.19
N ARG A 86 0.82 -23.47 -24.69
CA ARG A 86 1.31 -22.24 -24.05
C ARG A 86 0.20 -21.20 -23.92
N SER A 87 -0.57 -20.98 -24.99
CA SER A 87 -1.66 -20.01 -25.02
C SER A 87 -2.82 -20.40 -24.11
N ALA A 88 -3.14 -21.70 -24.02
CA ALA A 88 -4.16 -22.23 -23.12
C ALA A 88 -3.75 -22.05 -21.64
N ILE A 89 -2.50 -22.38 -21.30
CA ILE A 89 -1.97 -22.21 -19.94
C ILE A 89 -1.91 -20.74 -19.55
N PHE A 90 -1.43 -19.86 -20.44
CA PHE A 90 -1.42 -18.42 -20.19
C PHE A 90 -2.82 -17.91 -19.84
N ARG A 91 -3.83 -18.17 -20.69
CA ARG A 91 -5.20 -17.69 -20.46
C ARG A 91 -5.80 -18.23 -19.15
N SER A 92 -5.67 -19.53 -18.91
CA SER A 92 -6.21 -20.18 -17.72
C SER A 92 -5.55 -19.66 -16.44
N LYS A 93 -4.21 -19.57 -16.42
CA LYS A 93 -3.46 -19.20 -15.22
C LYS A 93 -3.51 -17.70 -14.94
N SER A 94 -3.51 -16.85 -15.97
CA SER A 94 -3.70 -15.41 -15.79
C SER A 94 -5.07 -15.09 -15.21
N ALA A 95 -6.15 -15.74 -15.69
CA ALA A 95 -7.48 -15.56 -15.11
C ALA A 95 -7.49 -15.96 -13.62
N GLN A 96 -6.99 -17.16 -13.31
CA GLN A 96 -6.94 -17.67 -11.94
C GLN A 96 -6.13 -16.74 -11.00
N ILE A 97 -4.99 -16.23 -11.46
CA ILE A 97 -4.16 -15.27 -10.70
C ILE A 97 -4.92 -13.97 -10.45
N ASN A 98 -5.58 -13.42 -11.46
CA ASN A 98 -6.34 -12.18 -11.34
C ASN A 98 -7.53 -12.32 -10.38
N ASP A 99 -8.23 -13.45 -10.43
CA ASP A 99 -9.36 -13.73 -9.55
C ASP A 99 -8.90 -13.78 -8.07
N MET A 100 -7.80 -14.49 -7.79
CA MET A 100 -7.23 -14.51 -6.44
C MET A 100 -6.74 -13.14 -5.97
N GLN A 101 -6.14 -12.34 -6.86
CA GLN A 101 -5.71 -10.98 -6.52
C GLN A 101 -6.90 -10.12 -6.12
N THR A 102 -8.00 -10.20 -6.87
CA THR A 102 -9.25 -9.51 -6.57
C THR A 102 -9.78 -9.91 -5.19
N GLU A 103 -9.87 -11.21 -4.92
CA GLU A 103 -10.37 -11.73 -3.64
C GLU A 103 -9.51 -11.29 -2.45
N ILE A 104 -8.18 -11.31 -2.60
CA ILE A 104 -7.24 -10.83 -1.58
C ILE A 104 -7.47 -9.35 -1.28
N LEU A 105 -7.63 -8.51 -2.31
CA LEU A 105 -7.86 -7.08 -2.14
C LEU A 105 -9.20 -6.80 -1.47
N GLU A 106 -10.25 -7.55 -1.81
CA GLU A 106 -11.56 -7.43 -1.17
C GLU A 106 -11.51 -7.78 0.31
N LEU A 107 -10.82 -8.88 0.67
CA LEU A 107 -10.62 -9.28 2.06
C LEU A 107 -9.81 -8.23 2.83
N ALA A 108 -8.71 -7.75 2.26
CA ALA A 108 -7.88 -6.71 2.87
C ALA A 108 -8.67 -5.43 3.11
N ARG A 109 -9.47 -4.98 2.14
CA ARG A 109 -10.34 -3.82 2.28
C ARG A 109 -11.32 -3.98 3.43
N LYS A 110 -12.01 -5.12 3.53
CA LYS A 110 -12.97 -5.40 4.60
C LYS A 110 -12.31 -5.34 5.97
N GLU A 111 -11.13 -5.95 6.13
CA GLU A 111 -10.40 -5.94 7.40
C GLU A 111 -9.90 -4.54 7.79
N ILE A 112 -9.39 -3.75 6.83
CA ILE A 112 -8.91 -2.38 7.08
C ILE A 112 -10.05 -1.48 7.52
N VAL A 113 -11.19 -1.54 6.81
CA VAL A 113 -12.38 -0.74 7.15
C VAL A 113 -12.89 -1.13 8.53
N SER A 114 -12.98 -2.43 8.83
CA SER A 114 -13.40 -2.91 10.15
C SER A 114 -12.46 -2.43 11.27
N ASN A 115 -11.14 -2.49 11.07
CA ASN A 115 -10.18 -1.98 12.06
C ASN A 115 -10.23 -0.45 12.21
N LYS A 116 -10.54 0.30 11.15
CA LYS A 116 -10.81 1.75 11.23
C LYS A 116 -12.03 2.00 12.11
N THR A 117 -13.18 1.43 11.74
CA THR A 117 -14.44 1.60 12.48
C THR A 117 -14.31 1.21 13.95
N ALA A 118 -13.58 0.15 14.26
CA ALA A 118 -13.38 -0.32 15.64
C ALA A 118 -12.47 0.58 16.50
N LYS A 119 -11.68 1.48 15.90
CA LYS A 119 -10.64 2.25 16.61
C LYS A 119 -10.72 3.76 16.42
N GLU A 120 -11.50 4.21 15.46
CA GLU A 120 -11.63 5.62 15.10
C GLU A 120 -12.17 6.43 16.29
N ASP A 121 -13.25 5.98 16.93
CA ASP A 121 -13.85 6.68 18.06
C ASP A 121 -12.87 6.80 19.23
N THR A 122 -12.20 5.72 19.63
CA THR A 122 -11.19 5.77 20.69
C THR A 122 -10.02 6.69 20.35
N ALA A 123 -9.60 6.74 19.08
CA ALA A 123 -8.56 7.66 18.64
C ALA A 123 -9.05 9.12 18.71
N LEU A 124 -10.29 9.39 18.30
CA LEU A 124 -10.92 10.71 18.38
C LEU A 124 -11.13 11.17 19.83
N GLU A 125 -11.56 10.28 20.71
CA GLU A 125 -11.68 10.55 22.16
C GLU A 125 -10.33 10.93 22.77
N ARG A 126 -9.26 10.23 22.39
CA ARG A 126 -7.90 10.56 22.86
C ARG A 126 -7.45 11.94 22.37
N ILE A 127 -7.77 12.29 21.13
CA ILE A 127 -7.51 13.64 20.59
C ILE A 127 -8.32 14.68 21.38
N ALA A 128 -9.60 14.43 21.63
CA ALA A 128 -10.46 15.32 22.39
C ALA A 128 -9.96 15.52 23.83
N ALA A 129 -9.53 14.45 24.51
CA ALA A 129 -8.95 14.51 25.85
C ALA A 129 -7.67 15.34 25.88
N ALA A 130 -6.74 15.10 24.94
CA ALA A 130 -5.50 15.87 24.85
C ALA A 130 -5.76 17.36 24.57
N LYS A 131 -6.73 17.66 23.69
CA LYS A 131 -7.16 19.04 23.42
C LYS A 131 -7.74 19.70 24.68
N ARG A 132 -8.57 18.99 25.44
CA ARG A 132 -9.14 19.52 26.69
C ARG A 132 -8.05 19.82 27.71
N GLU A 133 -7.12 18.89 27.93
CA GLU A 133 -5.99 19.07 28.84
C GLU A 133 -5.13 20.28 28.45
N TYR A 134 -4.85 20.46 27.16
CA TYR A 134 -4.16 21.65 26.67
C TYR A 134 -4.92 22.94 26.99
N LEU A 135 -6.22 23.01 26.69
CA LEU A 135 -7.02 24.22 26.95
C LEU A 135 -7.15 24.50 28.47
N GLU A 136 -7.24 23.46 29.29
CA GLU A 136 -7.24 23.59 30.76
C GLU A 136 -5.91 24.15 31.28
N ALA A 137 -4.77 23.67 30.76
CA ALA A 137 -3.45 24.19 31.12
C ALA A 137 -3.29 25.66 30.72
N VAL A 138 -3.75 26.02 29.52
CA VAL A 138 -3.76 27.40 29.04
C VAL A 138 -4.61 28.30 29.94
N LYS A 139 -5.82 27.87 30.28
CA LYS A 139 -6.70 28.63 31.18
C LYS A 139 -6.06 28.81 32.56
N ALA A 140 -5.48 27.75 33.13
CA ALA A 140 -4.80 27.84 34.43
C ALA A 140 -3.66 28.87 34.42
N TYR A 141 -2.92 28.96 33.31
CA TYR A 141 -1.90 29.98 33.13
C TYR A 141 -2.49 31.40 33.03
N HIS A 142 -3.59 31.58 32.29
CA HIS A 142 -4.33 32.85 32.27
C HIS A 142 -4.80 33.25 33.68
N ASP A 143 -5.44 32.34 34.39
CA ASP A 143 -6.01 32.60 35.71
C ASP A 143 -4.92 32.99 36.71
N LEU A 144 -3.75 32.36 36.65
CA LEU A 144 -2.59 32.73 37.47
C LEU A 144 -2.17 34.20 37.25
N LEU A 145 -2.06 34.64 35.99
CA LEU A 145 -1.57 35.99 35.68
C LEU A 145 -2.63 37.08 35.87
N ILE A 146 -3.85 36.82 35.40
CA ILE A 146 -4.91 37.82 35.34
C ILE A 146 -5.75 37.81 36.61
N ILE A 147 -6.20 36.64 37.07
CA ILE A 147 -7.09 36.55 38.22
C ILE A 147 -6.27 36.62 39.52
N ASP A 148 -5.30 35.73 39.68
CA ASP A 148 -4.50 35.67 40.91
C ASP A 148 -3.41 36.75 40.97
N GLY A 149 -2.98 37.29 39.83
CA GLY A 149 -2.01 38.37 39.75
C GLY A 149 -2.68 39.74 39.69
N GLN A 150 -3.05 40.17 38.48
CA GLN A 150 -3.52 41.54 38.23
C GLN A 150 -4.80 41.89 38.98
N LYS A 151 -5.83 41.04 38.92
CA LYS A 151 -7.11 41.34 39.56
C LYS A 151 -6.98 41.47 41.08
N LYS A 152 -6.30 40.53 41.74
CA LYS A 152 -6.03 40.63 43.19
C LYS A 152 -5.26 41.90 43.57
N PHE A 153 -4.32 42.34 42.73
CA PHE A 153 -3.62 43.60 42.94
C PHE A 153 -4.58 44.80 42.91
N TYR A 154 -5.45 44.87 41.89
CA TYR A 154 -6.41 45.98 41.78
C TYR A 154 -7.54 45.90 42.83
N ASP A 155 -8.00 44.71 43.20
CA ASP A 155 -8.94 44.51 44.31
C ASP A 155 -8.35 45.08 45.63
N LEU A 156 -7.05 44.87 45.88
CA LEU A 156 -6.35 45.42 47.05
C LEU A 156 -6.15 46.95 46.96
N VAL A 157 -5.80 47.47 45.78
CA VAL A 157 -5.69 48.92 45.52
C VAL A 157 -6.99 49.64 45.88
N ASP A 158 -8.12 49.07 45.47
CA ASP A 158 -9.46 49.58 45.78
C ASP A 158 -9.76 49.49 47.29
N GLU A 159 -9.41 48.36 47.93
CA GLU A 159 -9.62 48.15 49.37
C GLU A 159 -8.86 49.16 50.23
N ILE A 160 -7.62 49.50 49.88
CA ILE A 160 -6.80 50.48 50.61
C ILE A 160 -7.05 51.93 50.18
N GLY A 161 -7.87 52.15 49.14
CA GLY A 161 -8.19 53.48 48.60
C GLY A 161 -7.00 54.21 47.97
N ALA A 162 -6.07 53.47 47.35
CA ALA A 162 -4.95 54.09 46.65
C ALA A 162 -5.42 54.80 45.37
N ASN A 163 -4.81 55.96 45.06
CA ASN A 163 -5.16 56.69 43.84
C ASN A 163 -4.57 56.00 42.58
N GLU A 164 -5.18 56.29 41.43
CA GLU A 164 -4.88 55.61 40.15
C GLU A 164 -3.41 55.74 39.71
N VAL A 165 -2.77 56.89 39.98
CA VAL A 165 -1.37 57.12 39.61
C VAL A 165 -0.44 56.19 40.39
N VAL A 166 -0.63 56.11 41.71
CA VAL A 166 0.16 55.24 42.59
C VAL A 166 -0.10 53.77 42.29
N ALA A 167 -1.35 53.38 42.01
CA ALA A 167 -1.69 52.02 41.62
C ALA A 167 -0.97 51.59 40.34
N LYS A 168 -0.96 52.46 39.32
CA LYS A 168 -0.35 52.18 38.02
C LYS A 168 1.19 52.12 38.08
N GLU A 169 1.82 52.95 38.90
CA GLU A 169 3.28 52.89 39.12
C GLU A 169 3.74 51.60 39.79
N ASN A 170 2.86 50.94 40.54
CA ASN A 170 3.15 49.72 41.29
C ASN A 170 2.50 48.46 40.68
N GLU A 171 1.94 48.57 39.47
CA GLU A 171 1.31 47.43 38.81
C GLU A 171 2.35 46.33 38.54
N PRO A 172 2.04 45.05 38.83
CA PRO A 172 2.98 43.95 38.67
C PRO A 172 3.39 43.64 37.21
N GLY A 173 2.79 44.32 36.23
CA GLY A 173 3.23 44.27 34.83
C GLY A 173 3.06 42.90 34.16
N PHE A 174 2.18 42.04 34.67
CA PHE A 174 1.93 40.73 34.08
C PHE A 174 1.28 40.89 32.70
N SER A 175 1.79 40.13 31.73
CA SER A 175 1.17 40.05 30.42
C SER A 175 1.14 38.60 29.96
N ILE A 176 0.07 38.24 29.27
CA ILE A 176 -0.10 36.90 28.73
C ILE A 176 0.79 36.78 27.50
N HIS A 177 1.83 35.97 27.59
CA HIS A 177 2.63 35.58 26.43
C HIS A 177 2.25 34.17 26.01
N GLN A 178 1.81 34.00 24.76
CA GLN A 178 1.64 32.67 24.18
C GLN A 178 3.03 32.04 24.00
N PRO A 179 3.36 30.93 24.68
CA PRO A 179 4.53 30.14 24.35
C PRO A 179 4.29 29.60 22.94
N ILE A 180 5.05 30.12 21.99
CA ILE A 180 4.91 29.82 20.58
C ILE A 180 5.31 28.35 20.35
N TYR A 181 4.34 27.43 20.32
CA TYR A 181 4.52 26.10 19.75
C TYR A 181 4.18 26.17 18.25
N THR A 182 5.02 26.85 17.47
CA THR A 182 4.94 26.77 16.01
C THR A 182 5.95 25.73 15.52
N ASP A 183 5.53 24.48 15.45
CA ASP A 183 6.04 23.62 14.38
C ASP A 183 5.28 23.99 13.10
N ARG A 184 5.89 24.85 12.28
CA ARG A 184 5.34 25.30 10.99
C ARG A 184 5.90 24.42 9.88
N GLU A 185 5.46 23.16 9.81
CA GLU A 185 5.33 22.52 8.50
C GLU A 185 4.05 23.04 7.86
N SER A 186 4.20 23.72 6.72
CA SER A 186 3.12 24.38 5.99
C SER A 186 1.99 23.41 5.63
N GLY A 187 0.81 23.63 6.22
CA GLY A 187 -0.39 22.87 5.90
C GLY A 187 -1.60 23.30 6.74
N ALA A 188 -2.82 23.04 6.25
CA ALA A 188 -4.03 23.22 7.03
C ALA A 188 -3.90 22.44 8.35
N ASN A 189 -4.12 23.13 9.47
CA ASN A 189 -3.87 22.69 10.83
C ASN A 189 -4.40 21.25 11.09
N LYS A 190 -3.51 20.26 10.94
CA LYS A 190 -3.81 18.83 11.04
C LYS A 190 -4.18 18.39 12.45
N TYR A 191 -3.96 19.24 13.45
CA TYR A 191 -4.10 18.90 14.86
C TYR A 191 -5.50 19.19 15.42
N GLY A 192 -6.43 19.73 14.63
CA GLY A 192 -7.84 19.93 15.07
C GLY A 192 -8.01 20.91 16.24
N ILE A 193 -6.93 21.62 16.60
CA ILE A 193 -6.95 22.72 17.54
C ILE A 193 -7.31 23.96 16.72
N ILE A 194 -8.55 24.44 16.82
CA ILE A 194 -8.98 25.61 16.07
C ILE A 194 -8.31 26.82 16.71
N GLU A 195 -7.65 27.65 15.90
CA GLU A 195 -6.95 28.86 16.36
C GLU A 195 -7.84 29.74 17.26
N LEU A 196 -9.14 29.77 16.98
CA LEU A 196 -10.15 30.47 17.77
C LEU A 196 -10.36 29.91 19.20
N GLU A 197 -10.35 28.59 19.38
CA GLU A 197 -10.54 27.96 20.70
C GLU A 197 -9.30 28.18 21.57
N VAL A 198 -8.10 28.10 20.96
CA VAL A 198 -6.82 28.44 21.60
C VAL A 198 -6.80 29.91 21.99
N PHE A 199 -7.18 30.78 21.07
CA PHE A 199 -7.25 32.22 21.31
C PHE A 199 -8.19 32.55 22.48
N ARG A 200 -9.35 31.89 22.56
CA ARG A 200 -10.31 32.06 23.68
C ARG A 200 -9.75 31.56 25.00
N ALA A 201 -9.13 30.38 25.04
CA ALA A 201 -8.53 29.88 26.26
C ALA A 201 -7.39 30.80 26.74
N TRP A 202 -6.53 31.25 25.83
CA TRP A 202 -5.38 32.10 26.15
C TRP A 202 -5.76 33.51 26.60
N ASN A 203 -6.66 34.18 25.88
CA ASN A 203 -6.95 35.60 26.11
C ASN A 203 -8.21 35.86 26.93
N ARG A 204 -9.05 34.83 27.15
CA ARG A 204 -10.33 34.98 27.83
C ARG A 204 -10.58 33.91 28.90
N GLY A 205 -9.71 32.91 29.05
CA GLY A 205 -9.93 31.79 29.98
C GLY A 205 -11.14 30.92 29.65
N GLU A 206 -11.62 30.94 28.41
CA GLU A 206 -12.83 30.21 27.97
C GLU A 206 -12.47 28.95 27.17
N ILE A 207 -13.10 27.82 27.52
CA ILE A 207 -12.97 26.55 26.80
C ILE A 207 -14.31 26.26 26.10
N ARG A 208 -14.45 26.65 24.83
CA ARG A 208 -15.66 26.47 24.00
C ARG A 208 -15.37 26.42 22.52
#